data_AF-A0A9W7Y3A7-F1
#
_entry.id   AF-A0A9W7Y3A7-F1
#
_cell.length_a   1.000
_cell.length_b   1.000
_cell.length_c   1.000
_cell.angle_alpha   90.00
_cell.angle_beta   90.00
_cell.angle_gamma   90.00
#
_symmetry.space_group_name_H-M   'P 1'
#
loop_
_entity.id
_entity.type
_entity.pdbx_description
1 polymer ?
#
loop_
_entity_poly.entity_id
_entity_poly.type
_entity_poly.pdbx_seq_one_letter_code
_entity_poly.pdbx_strand_id
1 'polypeptide(L)'
;MFQKYASFVVNNAAQVNSIENGLRTLTYILPGRFADAELASEAIYTLLSFVGVYHDSLLGKAAKAGLLVDKEGKPVEIDVTPFNRYHGRLSQRSSVYHATALLLSGLQFSEKLVEMLVVKKLGEKMRWKVVSLIEIVKVLLRMNLLQLSGRRMVTGSVVPERLVDPASLGSAKKALSSLSASTPSAASPAAATASQWKGGRSGLRFTPVRDILERTEGSATLSGYVTGEARNPEAVAPALALIRRYGPLGLAGELLFILRPLIYVLGIRKLGKRDWRPWALSLLVELASRQMIRTDLHAGRRDSSKHTVEKDELSRRKWLFLYYLLRSPFFDRFTESRLSRVAEWCNNKPLLSLLGSLIQDYQPLWQQYYFYTAGS
;
A
#
# COMPACT_ATOMS: atom_id res chain seq x y z
N MET A 1 -15.79 -5.69 25.41
CA MET A 1 -16.16 -6.17 24.07
C MET A 1 -14.95 -6.26 23.13
N PHE A 2 -14.14 -5.20 22.99
CA PHE A 2 -12.99 -5.16 22.07
C PHE A 2 -11.92 -6.26 22.26
N GLN A 3 -11.57 -6.63 23.50
CA GLN A 3 -10.60 -7.70 23.74
C GLN A 3 -11.10 -9.08 23.30
N LYS A 4 -12.40 -9.37 23.46
CA LYS A 4 -13.02 -10.62 22.99
C LYS A 4 -13.03 -10.70 21.45
N TYR A 5 -13.25 -9.57 20.79
CA TYR A 5 -13.15 -9.49 19.34
C TYR A 5 -11.69 -9.65 18.87
N ALA A 6 -10.74 -9.01 19.53
CA ALA A 6 -9.31 -9.14 19.22
C ALA A 6 -8.84 -10.60 19.31
N SER A 7 -9.20 -11.32 20.37
CA SER A 7 -8.87 -12.75 20.49
C SER A 7 -9.58 -13.60 19.46
N PHE A 8 -10.84 -13.32 19.14
CA PHE A 8 -11.57 -14.00 18.06
C PHE A 8 -10.87 -13.84 16.70
N VAL A 9 -10.46 -12.62 16.34
CA VAL A 9 -9.78 -12.34 15.06
C VAL A 9 -8.43 -13.05 15.00
N VAL A 10 -7.65 -13.01 16.08
CA VAL A 10 -6.34 -13.70 16.13
C VAL A 10 -6.50 -15.21 16.00
N ASN A 11 -7.50 -15.80 16.67
CA ASN A 11 -7.74 -17.24 16.64
C ASN A 11 -8.32 -17.75 15.31
N ASN A 12 -9.01 -16.88 14.56
CA ASN A 12 -9.69 -17.23 13.30
C ASN A 12 -9.14 -16.42 12.11
N ALA A 13 -7.87 -15.99 12.17
CA ALA A 13 -7.26 -15.07 11.21
C ALA A 13 -7.43 -15.53 9.74
N ALA A 14 -7.23 -16.82 9.48
CA ALA A 14 -7.41 -17.42 8.16
C ALA A 14 -8.84 -17.27 7.63
N GLN A 15 -9.84 -17.56 8.46
CA GLN A 15 -11.26 -17.47 8.09
C GLN A 15 -11.69 -16.01 7.88
N VAL A 16 -11.28 -15.12 8.79
CA VAL A 16 -11.57 -13.68 8.68
C VAL A 16 -11.01 -13.10 7.39
N ASN A 17 -9.78 -13.48 7.02
CA ASN A 17 -9.18 -13.05 5.76
C ASN A 17 -9.91 -13.60 4.52
N SER A 18 -10.34 -14.87 4.54
CA SER A 18 -11.11 -15.43 3.44
C SER A 18 -12.45 -14.72 3.26
N ILE A 19 -13.13 -14.38 4.36
CA ILE A 19 -14.37 -13.58 4.33
C ILE A 19 -14.08 -12.17 3.80
N GLU A 20 -13.02 -11.52 4.28
CA GLU A 20 -12.61 -10.19 3.83
C GLU A 20 -12.33 -10.18 2.31
N ASN A 21 -11.56 -11.13 1.82
CA ASN A 21 -11.23 -11.23 0.40
C ASN A 21 -12.43 -11.58 -0.47
N GLY A 22 -13.32 -12.47 0.01
CA GLY A 22 -14.55 -12.81 -0.69
C GLY A 22 -15.48 -11.61 -0.82
N LEU A 23 -15.66 -10.85 0.26
CA LEU A 23 -16.45 -9.63 0.27
C LEU A 23 -15.82 -8.53 -0.61
N ARG A 24 -14.49 -8.33 -0.56
CA ARG A 24 -13.80 -7.40 -1.49
C ARG A 24 -14.02 -7.80 -2.95
N THR A 25 -13.89 -9.09 -3.26
CA THR A 25 -14.13 -9.58 -4.62
C THR A 25 -15.57 -9.31 -5.06
N LEU A 26 -16.54 -9.51 -4.16
CA LEU A 26 -17.94 -9.21 -4.42
C LEU A 26 -18.17 -7.71 -4.69
N THR A 27 -17.48 -6.82 -3.96
CA THR A 27 -17.59 -5.36 -4.22
C THR A 27 -17.15 -4.97 -5.61
N TYR A 28 -16.26 -5.72 -6.25
CA TYR A 28 -15.86 -5.43 -7.62
C TYR A 28 -16.88 -5.86 -8.67
N ILE A 29 -17.71 -6.87 -8.38
CA ILE A 29 -18.67 -7.46 -9.33
C ILE A 29 -20.07 -6.82 -9.22
N LEU A 30 -20.37 -6.20 -8.08
CA LEU A 30 -21.66 -5.59 -7.78
C LEU A 30 -22.07 -4.37 -8.65
N PRO A 31 -21.16 -3.45 -9.02
CA PRO A 31 -21.52 -2.29 -9.83
C PRO A 31 -22.24 -2.69 -11.14
N GLY A 32 -23.26 -1.93 -11.52
CA GLY A 32 -24.07 -2.19 -12.73
C GLY A 32 -25.14 -3.28 -12.61
N ARG A 33 -25.17 -4.09 -11.53
CA ARG A 33 -26.11 -5.22 -11.40
C ARG A 33 -27.44 -4.89 -10.75
N PHE A 34 -27.47 -3.94 -9.83
CA PHE A 34 -28.69 -3.48 -9.17
C PHE A 34 -28.72 -1.95 -9.07
N ALA A 35 -29.91 -1.38 -8.95
CA ALA A 35 -30.06 0.03 -8.62
C ALA A 35 -29.37 0.32 -7.28
N ASP A 36 -28.59 1.41 -7.23
CA ASP A 36 -27.78 1.80 -6.07
C ASP A 36 -26.66 0.82 -5.64
N ALA A 37 -26.40 -0.26 -6.38
CA ALA A 37 -25.33 -1.21 -6.08
C ALA A 37 -23.94 -0.57 -6.07
N GLU A 38 -23.72 0.47 -6.88
CA GLU A 38 -22.46 1.22 -6.93
C GLU A 38 -22.13 1.86 -5.59
N LEU A 39 -23.10 2.57 -4.99
CA LEU A 39 -22.92 3.21 -3.70
C LEU A 39 -22.74 2.18 -2.58
N ALA A 40 -23.53 1.11 -2.61
CA ALA A 40 -23.45 0.05 -1.61
C ALA A 40 -22.11 -0.71 -1.68
N SER A 41 -21.64 -1.06 -2.88
CA SER A 41 -20.36 -1.73 -3.08
C SER A 41 -19.17 -0.87 -2.65
N GLU A 42 -19.19 0.42 -2.96
CA GLU A 42 -18.16 1.36 -2.51
C GLU A 42 -18.19 1.57 -0.99
N ALA A 43 -19.38 1.58 -0.37
CA ALA A 43 -19.52 1.64 1.09
C ALA A 43 -18.96 0.39 1.79
N ILE A 44 -19.27 -0.79 1.25
CA ILE A 44 -18.73 -2.07 1.73
C ILE A 44 -17.21 -2.07 1.56
N TYR A 45 -16.68 -1.65 0.41
CA TYR A 45 -15.24 -1.55 0.16
C TYR A 45 -14.55 -0.62 1.15
N THR A 46 -15.12 0.57 1.38
CA THR A 46 -14.62 1.55 2.35
C THR A 46 -14.55 0.93 3.75
N LEU A 47 -15.65 0.34 4.20
CA LEU A 47 -15.75 -0.30 5.52
C LEU A 47 -14.72 -1.44 5.66
N LEU A 48 -14.61 -2.31 4.67
CA LEU A 48 -13.65 -3.42 4.68
C LEU A 48 -12.21 -2.92 4.70
N SER A 49 -11.90 -1.82 4.02
CA SER A 49 -10.55 -1.24 4.03
C SER A 49 -10.18 -0.73 5.43
N PHE A 50 -11.09 -0.06 6.13
CA PHE A 50 -10.87 0.36 7.53
C PHE A 50 -10.74 -0.83 8.49
N VAL A 51 -11.61 -1.84 8.33
CA VAL A 51 -11.57 -3.07 9.13
C VAL A 51 -10.27 -3.83 8.88
N GLY A 52 -9.81 -3.92 7.62
CA GLY A 52 -8.56 -4.55 7.24
C GLY A 52 -7.35 -3.90 7.93
N VAL A 53 -7.26 -2.57 7.91
CA VAL A 53 -6.19 -1.85 8.64
C VAL A 53 -6.23 -2.13 10.15
N TYR A 54 -7.42 -2.24 10.73
CA TYR A 54 -7.57 -2.59 12.15
C TYR A 54 -7.11 -4.03 12.42
N HIS A 55 -7.51 -4.99 11.59
CA HIS A 55 -7.08 -6.40 11.68
C HIS A 55 -5.57 -6.54 11.53
N ASP A 56 -4.96 -5.80 10.60
CA ASP A 56 -3.52 -5.79 10.40
C ASP A 56 -2.78 -5.28 11.64
N SER A 57 -3.34 -4.27 12.32
CA SER A 57 -2.80 -3.77 13.58
C SER A 57 -2.89 -4.79 14.71
N LEU A 58 -3.95 -5.61 14.74
CA LEU A 58 -4.15 -6.67 15.73
C LEU A 58 -3.20 -7.83 15.49
N LEU A 59 -3.12 -8.31 14.24
CA LEU A 59 -2.23 -9.39 13.84
C LEU A 59 -0.76 -9.00 14.05
N GLY A 60 -0.38 -7.77 13.70
CA GLY A 60 0.98 -7.26 13.94
C GLY A 60 1.34 -7.18 15.42
N LYS A 61 0.39 -6.90 16.31
CA LYS A 61 0.60 -6.94 17.78
C LYS A 61 0.69 -8.38 18.29
N ALA A 62 -0.19 -9.27 17.83
CA ALA A 62 -0.20 -10.68 18.22
C ALA A 62 1.09 -11.39 17.77
N ALA A 63 1.57 -11.11 16.56
CA ALA A 63 2.81 -11.64 16.02
C ALA A 63 4.02 -11.21 16.87
N LYS A 64 4.10 -9.92 17.23
CA LYS A 64 5.17 -9.41 18.12
C LYS A 64 5.12 -9.99 19.54
N ALA A 65 3.93 -10.39 19.99
CA ALA A 65 3.73 -11.06 21.26
C ALA A 65 3.99 -12.58 21.20
N GLY A 66 4.38 -13.12 20.03
CA GLY A 66 4.63 -14.56 19.84
C GLY A 66 3.37 -15.42 19.88
N LEU A 67 2.19 -14.84 19.71
CA LEU A 67 0.90 -15.54 19.79
C LEU A 67 0.49 -16.20 18.47
N LEU A 68 1.15 -15.86 17.36
CA LEU A 68 0.87 -16.42 16.05
C LEU A 68 1.79 -17.60 15.76
N VAL A 69 1.18 -18.69 15.29
CA VAL A 69 1.83 -19.97 15.05
C VAL A 69 1.47 -20.45 13.65
N ASP A 70 2.46 -20.98 12.95
CA ASP A 70 2.28 -21.58 11.62
C ASP A 70 1.52 -22.92 11.73
N LYS A 71 1.07 -23.48 10.60
CA LYS A 71 0.42 -24.80 10.50
C LYS A 71 1.23 -25.92 11.16
N GLU A 72 2.54 -25.76 11.20
CA GLU A 72 3.52 -26.67 11.78
C GLU A 72 3.70 -26.52 13.29
N GLY A 73 3.07 -25.54 13.94
CA GLY A 73 3.24 -25.32 15.38
C GLY A 73 4.44 -24.43 15.75
N LYS A 74 5.17 -23.90 14.77
CA LYS A 74 6.31 -22.99 14.99
C LYS A 74 5.84 -21.53 15.14
N PRO A 75 6.46 -20.72 16.01
CA PRO A 75 6.20 -19.28 16.06
C PRO A 75 6.45 -18.67 14.69
N VAL A 76 5.54 -17.82 14.22
CA VAL A 76 5.72 -17.14 12.94
C VAL A 76 6.81 -16.08 13.08
N GLU A 77 7.97 -16.31 12.46
CA GLU A 77 8.98 -15.27 12.30
C GLU A 77 8.44 -14.20 11.34
N ILE A 78 8.37 -12.95 11.81
CA ILE A 78 7.89 -11.83 11.00
C ILE A 78 9.05 -11.32 10.16
N ASP A 79 9.13 -11.76 8.91
CA ASP A 79 10.01 -11.12 7.93
C ASP A 79 9.47 -9.73 7.60
N VAL A 80 10.07 -8.71 8.23
CA VAL A 80 9.64 -7.32 8.04
C VAL A 80 10.13 -6.84 6.69
N THR A 81 9.20 -6.68 5.74
CA THR A 81 9.50 -6.11 4.42
C THR A 81 10.26 -4.77 4.54
N PRO A 82 11.16 -4.43 3.60
CA PRO A 82 11.89 -3.16 3.63
C PRO A 82 10.95 -1.95 3.78
N PHE A 83 9.82 -1.97 3.06
CA PHE A 83 8.77 -0.97 3.17
C PHE A 83 8.25 -0.81 4.61
N ASN A 84 7.87 -1.91 5.25
CA ASN A 84 7.36 -1.89 6.62
C ASN A 84 8.40 -1.47 7.65
N ARG A 85 9.66 -1.82 7.42
CA ARG A 85 10.76 -1.38 8.29
C ARG A 85 10.97 0.13 8.22
N TYR A 86 10.91 0.70 7.01
CA TYR A 86 11.02 2.15 6.80
C TYR A 86 9.85 2.92 7.45
N HIS A 87 8.61 2.61 7.06
CA HIS A 87 7.42 3.31 7.57
C HIS A 87 7.20 3.04 9.06
N GLY A 88 7.46 1.82 9.53
CA GLY A 88 7.41 1.46 10.94
C GLY A 88 8.39 2.27 11.78
N ARG A 89 9.63 2.50 11.29
CA ARG A 89 10.61 3.32 12.02
C ARG A 89 10.20 4.79 12.08
N LEU A 90 9.66 5.35 11.01
CA LEU A 90 9.16 6.74 10.99
C LEU A 90 7.95 6.92 11.89
N SER A 91 7.02 5.97 11.85
CA SER A 91 5.84 5.93 12.71
C SER A 91 6.20 5.82 14.20
N GLN A 92 7.24 5.07 14.55
CA GLN A 92 7.74 4.99 15.93
C GLN A 92 8.47 6.27 16.37
N ARG A 93 9.07 6.98 15.43
CA ARG A 93 9.81 8.22 15.72
C ARG A 93 8.89 9.42 15.91
N SER A 94 7.75 9.47 15.21
CA SER A 94 6.82 10.60 15.25
C SER A 94 5.38 10.11 15.24
N SER A 95 4.62 10.49 16.28
CA SER A 95 3.17 10.29 16.35
C SER A 95 2.44 11.09 15.28
N VAL A 96 2.96 12.26 14.91
CA VAL A 96 2.41 13.09 13.83
C VAL A 96 2.54 12.39 12.49
N TYR A 97 3.67 11.74 12.21
CA TYR A 97 3.84 10.93 11.00
C TYR A 97 2.82 9.80 10.95
N HIS A 98 2.66 9.08 12.06
CA HIS A 98 1.69 7.99 12.18
C HIS A 98 0.25 8.47 11.94
N ALA A 99 -0.15 9.56 12.60
CA ALA A 99 -1.48 10.13 12.44
C ALA A 99 -1.72 10.61 10.98
N THR A 100 -0.74 11.28 10.39
CA THR A 100 -0.82 11.78 9.00
C THR A 100 -0.94 10.64 8.00
N ALA A 101 -0.18 9.55 8.19
CA ALA A 101 -0.26 8.35 7.36
C ALA A 101 -1.66 7.70 7.44
N LEU A 102 -2.20 7.53 8.65
CA LEU A 102 -3.55 6.97 8.86
C LEU A 102 -4.64 7.85 8.26
N LEU A 103 -4.55 9.18 8.43
CA LEU A 103 -5.51 10.12 7.85
C LEU A 103 -5.47 10.09 6.32
N LEU A 104 -4.28 10.04 5.72
CA LEU A 104 -4.14 9.96 4.27
C LEU A 104 -4.75 8.67 3.72
N SER A 105 -4.48 7.52 4.35
CA SER A 105 -5.06 6.24 3.93
C SER A 105 -6.57 6.18 4.15
N GLY A 106 -7.08 6.69 5.28
CA GLY A 106 -8.52 6.79 5.51
C GLY A 106 -9.23 7.68 4.47
N LEU A 107 -8.58 8.76 4.05
CA LEU A 107 -9.09 9.62 2.98
C LEU A 107 -9.10 8.89 1.62
N GLN A 108 -8.03 8.16 1.30
CA GLN A 108 -7.96 7.34 0.07
C GLN A 108 -9.03 6.23 0.03
N PHE A 109 -9.38 5.64 1.18
CA PHE A 109 -10.43 4.62 1.23
C PHE A 109 -11.84 5.18 1.04
N SER A 110 -12.07 6.43 1.45
CA SER A 110 -13.41 7.02 1.51
C SER A 110 -13.71 8.05 0.41
N GLU A 111 -12.70 8.53 -0.32
CA GLU A 111 -12.88 9.64 -1.28
C GLU A 111 -13.91 9.35 -2.37
N LYS A 112 -13.97 8.12 -2.89
CA LYS A 112 -14.96 7.71 -3.90
C LYS A 112 -16.37 7.70 -3.31
N LEU A 113 -16.54 7.09 -2.14
CA LEU A 113 -17.82 7.05 -1.43
C LEU A 113 -18.34 8.46 -1.12
N VAL A 114 -17.46 9.34 -0.63
CA VAL A 114 -17.80 10.73 -0.35
C VAL A 114 -18.22 11.45 -1.63
N GLU A 115 -17.50 11.27 -2.74
CA GLU A 115 -17.88 11.86 -4.02
C GLU A 115 -19.26 11.36 -4.48
N MET A 116 -19.52 10.06 -4.43
CA MET A 116 -20.83 9.48 -4.78
C MET A 116 -21.96 10.05 -3.92
N LEU A 117 -21.77 10.13 -2.61
CA LEU A 117 -22.77 10.68 -1.68
C LEU A 117 -23.06 12.16 -1.96
N VAL A 118 -22.03 12.95 -2.26
CA VAL A 118 -22.18 14.37 -2.57
C VAL A 118 -22.90 14.56 -3.90
N VAL A 119 -22.57 13.78 -4.93
CA VAL A 119 -23.28 13.82 -6.22
C VAL A 119 -24.75 13.46 -6.02
N LYS A 120 -25.04 12.39 -5.27
CA LYS A 120 -26.41 11.91 -5.03
C LYS A 120 -27.26 12.87 -4.20
N LYS A 121 -26.69 13.52 -3.16
CA LYS A 121 -27.45 14.36 -2.22
C LYS A 121 -27.36 15.87 -2.45
N LEU A 122 -26.22 16.36 -2.93
CA LEU A 122 -25.87 17.79 -2.97
C LEU A 122 -25.61 18.31 -4.40
N GLY A 123 -25.54 17.43 -5.39
CA GLY A 123 -25.41 17.74 -6.80
C GLY A 123 -24.00 18.17 -7.25
N GLU A 124 -23.87 18.46 -8.55
CA GLU A 124 -22.60 18.72 -9.24
C GLU A 124 -21.83 19.95 -8.73
N LYS A 125 -22.53 21.03 -8.33
CA LYS A 125 -21.84 22.23 -7.83
C LYS A 125 -21.06 21.96 -6.53
N MET A 126 -21.63 21.18 -5.61
CA MET A 126 -20.99 20.83 -4.35
C MET A 126 -19.94 19.75 -4.54
N ARG A 127 -20.17 18.81 -5.46
CA ARG A 127 -19.19 17.78 -5.85
C ARG A 127 -17.80 18.39 -6.10
N TRP A 128 -17.68 19.34 -7.02
CA TRP A 128 -16.38 19.91 -7.35
C TRP A 128 -15.75 20.68 -6.19
N LYS A 129 -16.55 21.24 -5.26
CA LYS A 129 -16.01 21.91 -4.05
C LYS A 129 -15.41 20.88 -3.10
N VAL A 130 -16.13 19.78 -2.86
CA VAL A 130 -15.66 18.68 -2.00
C VAL A 130 -14.45 17.98 -2.60
N VAL A 131 -14.47 17.66 -3.91
CA VAL A 131 -13.32 17.08 -4.62
C VAL A 131 -12.08 17.96 -4.48
N SER A 132 -12.23 19.28 -4.65
CA SER A 132 -11.11 20.22 -4.47
C SER A 132 -10.59 20.23 -3.03
N LEU A 133 -11.50 20.23 -2.05
CA LEU A 133 -11.14 20.19 -0.63
C LEU A 133 -10.37 18.90 -0.29
N ILE A 134 -10.84 17.75 -0.75
CA ILE A 134 -10.17 16.45 -0.56
C ILE A 134 -8.76 16.48 -1.17
N GLU A 135 -8.61 16.99 -2.40
CA GLU A 135 -7.28 17.10 -3.03
C GLU A 135 -6.35 18.06 -2.28
N ILE A 136 -6.86 19.20 -1.79
CA ILE A 136 -6.08 20.12 -0.95
C ILE A 136 -5.61 19.41 0.32
N VAL A 137 -6.51 18.71 1.02
CA VAL A 137 -6.17 17.97 2.23
C VAL A 137 -5.13 16.88 1.93
N LYS A 138 -5.29 16.10 0.84
CA LYS A 138 -4.30 15.10 0.43
C LYS A 138 -2.93 15.73 0.15
N VAL A 139 -2.88 16.87 -0.54
CA VAL A 139 -1.64 17.62 -0.78
C VAL A 139 -0.99 18.02 0.55
N LEU A 140 -1.75 18.62 1.48
CA LEU A 140 -1.21 19.04 2.78
C LEU A 140 -0.68 17.85 3.59
N LEU A 141 -1.40 16.73 3.61
CA LEU A 141 -0.94 15.51 4.29
C LEU A 141 0.34 14.95 3.66
N ARG A 142 0.41 14.86 2.32
CA ARG A 142 1.62 14.39 1.60
C ARG A 142 2.81 15.34 1.77
N MET A 143 2.57 16.64 1.81
CA MET A 143 3.59 17.65 2.10
C MET A 143 4.14 17.50 3.52
N ASN A 144 3.27 17.25 4.50
CA ASN A 144 3.69 16.99 5.88
C ASN A 144 4.51 15.69 5.97
N LEU A 145 4.08 14.62 5.30
CA LEU A 145 4.84 13.37 5.22
C LEU A 145 6.21 13.55 4.58
N LEU A 146 6.33 14.37 3.52
CA LEU A 146 7.61 14.68 2.86
C LEU A 146 8.58 15.40 3.80
N GLN A 147 8.07 16.32 4.63
CA GLN A 147 8.88 17.03 5.63
C GLN A 147 9.32 16.08 6.75
N LEU A 148 8.39 15.31 7.32
CA LEU A 148 8.66 14.36 8.41
C LEU A 148 9.56 13.18 7.98
N SER A 149 9.47 12.75 6.72
CA SER A 149 10.35 11.73 6.14
C SER A 149 11.76 12.26 5.85
N GLY A 150 12.00 13.57 5.96
CA GLY A 150 13.29 14.20 5.74
C GLY A 150 13.65 14.33 4.25
N ARG A 151 12.71 14.80 3.43
CA ARG A 151 12.86 15.02 1.97
C ARG A 151 13.10 13.72 1.19
N ARG A 152 12.45 12.65 1.63
CA ARG A 152 12.46 11.35 0.95
C ARG A 152 11.17 11.18 0.17
N MET A 153 11.20 10.31 -0.84
CA MET A 153 10.02 10.00 -1.64
C MET A 153 8.82 9.61 -0.76
N VAL A 154 7.65 10.17 -1.08
CA VAL A 154 6.38 9.80 -0.48
C VAL A 154 5.80 8.65 -1.30
N THR A 155 5.66 7.49 -0.66
CA THR A 155 5.09 6.28 -1.24
C THR A 155 3.57 6.37 -1.34
N GLY A 156 2.97 5.62 -2.27
CA GLY A 156 1.54 5.60 -2.51
C GLY A 156 0.70 5.04 -1.36
N SER A 157 1.20 3.97 -0.74
CA SER A 157 0.76 3.50 0.58
C SER A 157 1.75 4.00 1.62
N VAL A 158 1.26 4.44 2.77
CA VAL A 158 2.09 4.94 3.89
C VAL A 158 1.85 4.11 5.16
N VAL A 159 0.74 3.37 5.20
CA VAL A 159 0.44 2.42 6.26
C VAL A 159 1.20 1.13 5.99
N PRO A 160 1.79 0.50 7.03
CA PRO A 160 2.47 -0.78 6.87
C PRO A 160 1.60 -1.82 6.17
N GLU A 161 2.17 -2.51 5.19
CA GLU A 161 1.57 -3.64 4.50
C GLU A 161 1.34 -4.81 5.45
N ARG A 162 0.34 -5.63 5.16
CA ARG A 162 0.05 -6.86 5.91
C ARG A 162 1.30 -7.76 5.90
N LEU A 163 1.86 -7.99 7.09
CA LEU A 163 3.14 -8.68 7.31
C LEU A 163 3.02 -10.20 7.37
N VAL A 164 1.83 -10.72 7.62
CA VAL A 164 1.58 -12.13 7.84
C VAL A 164 0.49 -12.53 6.88
N ASP A 165 0.76 -13.51 6.02
CA ASP A 165 -0.28 -14.14 5.22
C ASP A 165 -1.14 -14.99 6.15
N PRO A 166 -2.40 -14.59 6.42
CA PRO A 166 -3.24 -15.33 7.35
C PRO A 166 -3.61 -16.72 6.82
N ALA A 167 -3.33 -17.02 5.55
CA ALA A 167 -3.46 -18.35 4.96
C ALA A 167 -2.34 -19.32 5.38
N SER A 168 -1.18 -18.82 5.82
CA SER A 168 -0.11 -19.65 6.41
C SER A 168 -0.34 -19.90 7.90
N LEU A 169 -1.15 -19.09 8.59
CA LEU A 169 -1.43 -19.28 10.01
C LEU A 169 -2.12 -20.63 10.30
N GLY A 170 -1.60 -21.35 11.29
CA GLY A 170 -2.23 -22.54 11.88
C GLY A 170 -3.38 -22.17 12.83
N SER A 171 -4.14 -23.17 13.29
CA SER A 171 -5.15 -22.92 14.32
C SER A 171 -4.47 -22.66 15.67
N ALA A 172 -4.71 -21.48 16.26
CA ALA A 172 -4.22 -21.12 17.61
C ALA A 172 -4.59 -22.17 18.69
N LYS A 173 -5.67 -22.94 18.47
CA LYS A 173 -6.11 -24.02 19.36
C LYS A 173 -5.11 -25.18 19.44
N LYS A 174 -4.37 -25.43 18.35
CA LYS A 174 -3.31 -26.46 18.27
C LYS A 174 -2.03 -26.04 19.01
N ALA A 175 -1.75 -24.74 19.03
CA ALA A 175 -0.66 -24.15 19.82
C ALA A 175 -0.92 -24.28 21.33
N LEU A 176 -2.14 -23.99 21.79
CA LEU A 176 -2.47 -24.15 23.22
C LEU A 176 -2.34 -25.60 23.70
N SER A 177 -2.72 -26.57 22.86
CA SER A 177 -2.56 -28.00 23.17
C SER A 177 -1.10 -28.50 23.13
N SER A 178 -0.24 -27.90 22.30
CA SER A 178 1.19 -28.24 22.29
C SER A 178 1.95 -27.61 23.45
N LEU A 179 1.50 -26.45 23.97
CA LEU A 179 2.06 -25.85 25.19
C LEU A 179 1.62 -26.55 26.48
N SER A 180 0.42 -27.16 26.51
CA SER A 180 -0.06 -27.91 27.69
C SER A 180 0.39 -29.37 27.73
N ALA A 181 1.00 -29.88 26.65
CA ALA A 181 1.51 -31.26 26.57
C ALA A 181 3.00 -31.40 26.96
N SER A 182 3.71 -30.29 27.24
CA SER A 182 5.09 -30.34 27.70
C SER A 182 5.16 -30.36 29.24
N THR A 183 5.14 -31.57 29.82
CA THR A 183 5.71 -31.83 31.16
C THR A 183 7.22 -31.48 31.13
N PRO A 184 7.81 -30.86 32.16
CA PRO A 184 9.21 -30.43 32.11
C PRO A 184 10.12 -31.65 32.25
N SER A 185 10.51 -32.24 31.13
CA SER A 185 11.60 -33.22 31.06
C SER A 185 12.85 -32.50 30.59
N ALA A 186 13.93 -32.68 31.35
CA ALA A 186 15.25 -32.14 31.07
C ALA A 186 15.79 -32.63 29.71
N ALA A 187 16.59 -31.78 29.06
CA ALA A 187 17.41 -31.98 27.86
C ALA A 187 16.80 -31.62 26.48
N SER A 188 16.95 -30.34 26.08
CA SER A 188 17.67 -29.88 24.87
C SER A 188 17.51 -28.36 24.68
N PRO A 189 18.58 -27.56 24.53
CA PRO A 189 18.50 -26.10 24.46
C PRO A 189 18.34 -25.65 23.01
N ALA A 190 17.14 -25.79 22.44
CA ALA A 190 16.86 -25.36 21.06
C ALA A 190 15.70 -24.36 21.01
N ALA A 191 15.80 -23.31 21.81
CA ALA A 191 15.05 -22.06 21.63
C ALA A 191 15.73 -20.93 22.43
N ALA A 192 17.06 -20.85 22.38
CA ALA A 192 17.74 -19.64 22.83
C ALA A 192 17.33 -18.53 21.85
N THR A 193 16.60 -17.55 22.36
CA THR A 193 16.34 -16.29 21.67
C THR A 193 17.69 -15.77 21.18
N ALA A 194 17.96 -15.83 19.88
CA ALA A 194 19.23 -15.38 19.31
C ALA A 194 19.48 -13.96 19.84
N SER A 195 20.52 -13.81 20.65
CA SER A 195 20.76 -12.60 21.42
C SER A 195 21.25 -11.52 20.47
N GLN A 196 20.32 -10.85 19.77
CA GLN A 196 20.64 -9.80 18.81
C GLN A 196 21.41 -8.68 19.51
N TRP A 197 22.69 -8.57 19.21
CA TRP A 197 23.53 -7.52 19.77
C TRP A 197 23.20 -6.19 19.10
N LYS A 198 22.91 -5.16 19.90
CA LYS A 198 22.60 -3.82 19.41
C LYS A 198 23.81 -2.91 19.56
N GLY A 199 24.34 -2.40 18.45
CA GLY A 199 25.45 -1.46 18.49
C GLY A 199 25.05 -0.13 19.15
N GLY A 200 25.81 0.30 20.17
CA GLY A 200 25.49 1.50 20.96
C GLY A 200 25.46 2.80 20.17
N ARG A 201 26.29 2.92 19.12
CA ARG A 201 26.36 4.11 18.24
C ARG A 201 25.46 4.04 17.01
N SER A 202 25.41 2.88 16.35
CA SER A 202 24.67 2.69 15.10
C SER A 202 23.21 2.29 15.31
N GLY A 203 22.88 1.72 16.48
CA GLY A 203 21.57 1.15 16.77
C GLY A 203 21.19 -0.07 15.91
N LEU A 204 22.12 -0.54 15.09
CA LEU A 204 21.97 -1.74 14.25
C LEU A 204 21.98 -2.99 15.12
N ARG A 205 21.18 -3.98 14.74
CA ARG A 205 21.09 -5.27 15.42
C ARG A 205 21.86 -6.29 14.60
N PHE A 206 22.75 -7.02 15.24
CA PHE A 206 23.57 -8.04 14.62
C PHE A 206 23.34 -9.37 15.32
N THR A 207 23.23 -10.42 14.53
CA THR A 207 23.26 -11.79 15.06
C THR A 207 24.70 -12.09 15.47
N PRO A 208 24.95 -12.47 16.73
CA PRO A 208 26.31 -12.77 17.16
C PRO A 208 26.84 -13.99 16.40
N VAL A 209 28.14 -13.97 16.11
CA VAL A 209 28.79 -14.97 15.25
C VAL A 209 28.62 -16.40 15.78
N ARG A 210 28.56 -16.56 17.11
CA ARG A 210 28.31 -17.86 17.76
C ARG A 210 26.96 -18.48 17.36
N ASP A 211 25.89 -17.68 17.35
CA ASP A 211 24.53 -18.14 17.02
C ASP A 211 24.44 -18.50 15.52
N ILE A 212 25.26 -17.85 14.67
CA ILE A 212 25.37 -18.16 13.23
C ILE A 212 26.12 -19.49 13.02
N LEU A 213 27.20 -19.71 13.77
CA LEU A 213 28.01 -20.93 13.70
C LEU A 213 27.25 -22.15 14.23
N GLU A 214 26.44 -21.99 15.27
CA GLU A 214 25.62 -23.07 15.85
C GLU A 214 24.43 -23.46 14.96
N ARG A 215 23.89 -22.52 14.16
CA ARG A 215 22.80 -22.79 13.19
C ARG A 215 23.23 -23.60 11.98
N THR A 216 24.53 -23.64 11.68
CA THR A 216 25.05 -24.25 10.46
C THR A 216 25.81 -25.50 10.87
N GLU A 217 25.12 -26.65 10.88
CA GLU A 217 25.76 -27.95 11.16
C GLU A 217 26.95 -28.16 10.20
N GLY A 218 28.17 -27.96 10.72
CA GLY A 218 29.43 -28.23 10.03
C GLY A 218 29.83 -27.21 8.97
N SER A 219 30.85 -26.39 9.29
CA SER A 219 31.87 -25.80 8.39
C SER A 219 31.46 -25.14 7.06
N ALA A 220 30.17 -25.00 6.71
CA ALA A 220 29.68 -24.25 5.57
C ALA A 220 29.70 -22.76 5.93
N THR A 221 30.95 -22.29 6.10
CA THR A 221 31.50 -20.95 6.08
C THR A 221 30.56 -19.80 6.43
N LEU A 222 30.89 -19.09 7.51
CA LEU A 222 30.53 -17.68 7.71
C LEU A 222 30.58 -16.87 6.40
N SER A 223 31.52 -17.18 5.50
CA SER A 223 31.60 -16.62 4.14
C SER A 223 30.33 -16.85 3.31
N GLY A 224 29.67 -17.99 3.37
CA GLY A 224 28.40 -18.27 2.72
C GLY A 224 27.24 -17.45 3.30
N TYR A 225 27.17 -17.32 4.63
CA TYR A 225 26.22 -16.42 5.30
C TYR A 225 26.46 -14.96 4.91
N VAL A 226 27.72 -14.49 4.99
CA VAL A 226 28.11 -13.13 4.60
C VAL A 226 27.89 -12.88 3.12
N THR A 227 28.14 -13.86 2.24
CA THR A 227 27.89 -13.75 0.80
C THR A 227 26.39 -13.73 0.49
N GLY A 228 25.60 -14.54 1.20
CA GLY A 228 24.14 -14.54 1.11
C GLY A 228 23.52 -13.22 1.60
N GLU A 229 24.00 -12.72 2.73
CA GLU A 229 23.54 -11.44 3.29
C GLU A 229 24.03 -10.26 2.44
N ALA A 230 25.25 -10.32 1.89
CA ALA A 230 25.77 -9.34 0.95
C ALA A 230 25.00 -9.30 -0.39
N ARG A 231 24.30 -10.38 -0.77
CA ARG A 231 23.38 -10.36 -1.92
C ARG A 231 22.15 -9.49 -1.66
N ASN A 232 21.78 -9.29 -0.40
CA ASN A 232 20.63 -8.49 0.01
C ASN A 232 21.08 -7.30 0.90
N PRO A 233 21.77 -6.29 0.33
CA PRO A 233 22.25 -5.14 1.11
C PRO A 233 21.12 -4.39 1.83
N GLU A 234 19.90 -4.48 1.31
CA GLU A 234 18.72 -3.92 1.94
C GLU A 234 18.32 -4.62 3.24
N ALA A 235 18.63 -5.91 3.43
CA ALA A 235 18.30 -6.63 4.66
C ALA A 235 19.05 -6.03 5.86
N VAL A 236 20.29 -5.59 5.66
CA VAL A 236 21.16 -5.05 6.73
C VAL A 236 21.11 -3.51 6.82
N ALA A 237 20.67 -2.83 5.76
CA ALA A 237 20.65 -1.37 5.71
C ALA A 237 19.78 -0.74 6.83
N PRO A 238 20.20 0.39 7.44
CA PRO A 238 19.36 1.08 8.41
C PRO A 238 18.05 1.51 7.75
N ALA A 239 16.94 1.44 8.48
CA ALA A 239 15.59 1.68 7.94
C ALA A 239 15.49 2.96 7.10
N LEU A 240 16.09 4.07 7.56
CA LEU A 240 16.05 5.37 6.87
C LEU A 240 16.96 5.48 5.64
N ALA A 241 17.82 4.49 5.39
CA ALA A 241 18.64 4.40 4.18
C ALA A 241 17.96 3.58 3.07
N LEU A 242 16.82 2.93 3.36
CA LEU A 242 16.02 2.21 2.37
C LEU A 242 15.38 3.13 1.34
N ILE A 243 15.21 4.41 1.68
CA ILE A 243 14.79 5.45 0.75
C ILE A 243 15.81 6.58 0.84
N ARG A 244 16.35 6.93 -0.33
CA ARG A 244 17.31 7.99 -0.54
C ARG A 244 16.64 9.35 -0.29
N ARG A 245 17.45 10.28 0.22
CA ARG A 245 17.03 11.69 0.32
C ARG A 245 17.20 12.36 -1.03
N TYR A 246 16.19 13.10 -1.46
CA TYR A 246 16.28 13.86 -2.69
C TYR A 246 17.20 15.06 -2.55
N GLY A 247 17.90 15.38 -3.64
CA GLY A 247 18.50 16.69 -3.85
C GLY A 247 17.44 17.75 -4.16
N PRO A 248 17.85 18.99 -4.49
CA PRO A 248 16.93 20.09 -4.78
C PRO A 248 16.04 19.78 -5.99
N LEU A 249 16.60 19.14 -7.02
CA LEU A 249 15.87 18.80 -8.23
C LEU A 249 14.86 17.67 -7.98
N GLY A 250 15.27 16.63 -7.26
CA GLY A 250 14.38 15.54 -6.86
C GLY A 250 13.23 16.03 -5.98
N LEU A 251 13.52 16.97 -5.07
CA LEU A 251 12.51 17.60 -4.22
C LEU A 251 11.51 18.41 -5.04
N ALA A 252 11.97 19.21 -6.00
CA ALA A 252 11.08 19.94 -6.90
C ALA A 252 10.17 18.99 -7.70
N GLY A 253 10.72 17.88 -8.21
CA GLY A 253 9.95 16.85 -8.89
C GLY A 253 8.92 16.17 -7.98
N GLU A 254 9.27 15.87 -6.73
CA GLU A 254 8.35 15.30 -5.74
C GLU A 254 7.22 16.27 -5.40
N LEU A 255 7.51 17.56 -5.25
CA LEU A 255 6.49 18.60 -5.04
C LEU A 255 5.51 18.69 -6.21
N LEU A 256 6.02 18.69 -7.45
CA LEU A 256 5.17 18.66 -8.64
C LEU A 256 4.28 17.42 -8.69
N PHE A 257 4.82 16.25 -8.31
CA PHE A 257 4.04 15.02 -8.23
C PHE A 257 2.90 15.11 -7.22
N ILE A 258 3.18 15.65 -6.03
CA ILE A 258 2.20 15.83 -4.96
C ILE A 258 1.11 16.82 -5.39
N LEU A 259 1.48 17.93 -6.04
CA LEU A 259 0.57 19.00 -6.45
C LEU A 259 -0.26 18.66 -7.70
N ARG A 260 0.17 17.70 -8.51
CA ARG A 260 -0.45 17.34 -9.80
C ARG A 260 -1.97 17.13 -9.74
N PRO A 261 -2.55 16.35 -8.79
CA PRO A 261 -4.01 16.18 -8.73
C PRO A 261 -4.75 17.48 -8.45
N LEU A 262 -4.20 18.33 -7.58
CA LEU A 262 -4.78 19.64 -7.26
C LEU A 262 -4.73 20.59 -8.46
N ILE A 263 -3.60 20.66 -9.16
CA ILE A 263 -3.45 21.45 -10.39
C ILE A 263 -4.50 21.02 -11.42
N TYR A 264 -4.72 19.72 -11.56
CA TYR A 264 -5.70 19.17 -12.50
C TYR A 264 -7.14 19.54 -12.13
N VAL A 265 -7.54 19.37 -10.86
CA VAL A 265 -8.89 19.75 -10.40
C VAL A 265 -9.15 21.24 -10.54
N LEU A 266 -8.18 22.09 -10.18
CA LEU A 266 -8.30 23.54 -10.37
C LEU A 266 -8.40 23.92 -11.85
N GLY A 267 -7.66 23.23 -12.72
CA GLY A 267 -7.74 23.38 -14.17
C GLY A 267 -9.15 23.03 -14.69
N ILE A 268 -9.69 21.87 -14.32
CA ILE A 268 -11.05 21.45 -14.71
C ILE A 268 -12.10 22.45 -14.21
N ARG A 269 -11.95 22.97 -12.99
CA ARG A 269 -12.91 23.95 -12.44
C ARG A 269 -12.94 25.27 -13.20
N LYS A 270 -11.80 25.70 -13.75
CA LYS A 270 -11.68 26.97 -14.49
C LYS A 270 -12.04 26.82 -15.96
N LEU A 271 -11.55 25.77 -16.62
CA LEU A 271 -11.61 25.60 -18.07
C LEU A 271 -12.66 24.57 -18.51
N GLY A 272 -13.22 23.79 -17.57
CA GLY A 272 -14.16 22.72 -17.85
C GLY A 272 -13.48 21.37 -18.08
N LYS A 273 -14.27 20.30 -17.96
CA LYS A 273 -13.81 18.90 -18.07
C LYS A 273 -13.48 18.47 -19.51
N ARG A 274 -14.12 19.10 -20.51
CA ARG A 274 -13.94 18.78 -21.94
C ARG A 274 -12.76 19.50 -22.60
N ASP A 275 -12.17 20.47 -21.90
CA ASP A 275 -11.02 21.21 -22.39
C ASP A 275 -9.75 20.36 -22.30
N TRP A 276 -8.90 20.45 -23.33
CA TRP A 276 -7.62 19.73 -23.37
C TRP A 276 -6.56 20.35 -22.47
N ARG A 277 -6.70 21.64 -22.12
CA ARG A 277 -5.71 22.40 -21.36
C ARG A 277 -5.44 21.80 -19.96
N PRO A 278 -6.44 21.50 -19.11
CA PRO A 278 -6.20 20.85 -17.81
C PRO A 278 -5.51 19.48 -17.94
N TRP A 279 -5.93 18.68 -18.92
CA TRP A 279 -5.37 17.36 -19.18
C TRP A 279 -3.90 17.46 -19.60
N ALA A 280 -3.59 18.31 -20.58
CA ALA A 280 -2.24 18.53 -21.07
C ALA A 280 -1.33 19.15 -20.00
N LEU A 281 -1.83 20.12 -19.23
CA LEU A 281 -1.08 20.72 -18.12
C LEU A 281 -0.73 19.68 -17.06
N SER A 282 -1.70 18.85 -16.65
CA SER A 282 -1.46 17.79 -15.67
C SER A 282 -0.45 16.76 -16.18
N LEU A 283 -0.51 16.42 -17.48
CA LEU A 283 0.45 15.52 -18.12
C LEU A 283 1.86 16.13 -18.16
N LEU A 284 1.98 17.41 -18.50
CA LEU A 284 3.26 18.14 -18.50
C LEU A 284 3.87 18.18 -17.09
N VAL A 285 3.07 18.44 -16.06
CA VAL A 285 3.51 18.41 -14.65
C VAL A 285 4.02 17.01 -14.26
N GLU A 286 3.34 15.95 -14.67
CA GLU A 286 3.77 14.56 -14.43
C GLU A 286 5.11 14.26 -15.14
N LEU A 287 5.26 14.65 -16.41
CA LEU A 287 6.50 14.44 -17.17
C LEU A 287 7.66 15.24 -16.58
N ALA A 288 7.43 16.50 -16.21
CA ALA A 288 8.41 17.35 -15.56
C ALA A 288 8.86 16.76 -14.21
N SER A 289 7.91 16.33 -13.37
CA SER A 289 8.18 15.66 -12.11
C SER A 289 9.07 14.42 -12.29
N ARG A 290 8.70 13.53 -13.23
CA ARG A 290 9.47 12.31 -13.52
C ARG A 290 10.87 12.63 -14.02
N GLN A 291 11.01 13.61 -14.91
CA GLN A 291 12.31 13.99 -15.46
C GLN A 291 13.22 14.56 -14.35
N MET A 292 12.69 15.41 -13.47
CA MET A 292 13.42 15.96 -12.32
C MET A 292 13.85 14.88 -11.31
N ILE A 293 12.94 13.97 -10.96
CA ILE A 293 13.27 12.85 -10.06
C ILE A 293 14.33 11.94 -10.70
N ARG A 294 14.16 11.58 -11.97
CA ARG A 294 15.10 10.70 -12.69
C ARG A 294 16.49 11.32 -12.79
N THR A 295 16.57 12.61 -13.11
CA THR A 295 17.85 13.34 -13.20
C THR A 295 18.55 13.45 -11.84
N ASP A 296 17.82 13.73 -10.76
CA ASP A 296 18.37 13.75 -9.39
C ASP A 296 18.88 12.37 -8.95
N LEU A 297 18.11 11.31 -9.23
CA LEU A 297 18.49 9.94 -8.92
C LEU A 297 19.77 9.52 -9.68
N HIS A 298 19.90 9.88 -10.96
CA HIS A 298 21.11 9.61 -11.75
C HIS A 298 22.32 10.48 -11.34
N ALA A 299 22.11 11.72 -10.91
CA ALA A 299 23.19 12.64 -10.55
C ALA A 299 23.87 12.29 -9.21
N GLY A 300 23.14 11.68 -8.27
CA GLY A 300 23.74 11.19 -7.03
C GLY A 300 24.49 9.89 -7.26
N ARG A 301 25.82 9.98 -7.32
CA ARG A 301 26.88 8.93 -7.28
C ARG A 301 26.48 7.48 -7.63
N ARG A 302 27.31 6.91 -8.52
CA ARG A 302 27.44 5.54 -9.10
C ARG A 302 27.09 4.30 -8.24
N ASP A 303 26.78 4.45 -6.95
CA ASP A 303 26.41 3.37 -6.03
C ASP A 303 24.89 3.10 -6.09
N SER A 304 24.40 2.78 -7.29
CA SER A 304 22.99 2.57 -7.58
C SER A 304 22.57 1.14 -7.21
N SER A 305 22.69 0.77 -5.93
CA SER A 305 21.81 -0.27 -5.41
C SER A 305 20.38 0.28 -5.50
N LYS A 306 19.60 -0.23 -6.46
CA LYS A 306 18.21 0.20 -6.67
C LYS A 306 17.39 -0.31 -5.51
N HIS A 307 17.12 0.56 -4.55
CA HIS A 307 16.27 0.22 -3.42
C HIS A 307 14.91 -0.32 -3.90
N THR A 308 14.51 -1.50 -3.45
CA THR A 308 13.26 -2.17 -3.86
C THR A 308 12.04 -1.27 -3.68
N VAL A 309 11.93 -0.64 -2.51
CA VAL A 309 10.83 0.28 -2.16
C VAL A 309 10.74 1.45 -3.15
N GLU A 310 11.88 2.01 -3.56
CA GLU A 310 11.90 3.11 -4.52
C GLU A 310 11.51 2.66 -5.92
N LYS A 311 12.01 1.49 -6.33
CA LYS A 311 11.68 0.90 -7.62
C LYS A 311 10.19 0.57 -7.72
N ASP A 312 9.60 0.06 -6.65
CA ASP A 312 8.18 -0.30 -6.60
C ASP A 312 7.30 0.94 -6.67
N GLU A 313 7.65 2.00 -5.93
CA GLU A 313 6.94 3.28 -6.03
C GLU A 313 7.09 3.91 -7.42
N LEU A 314 8.29 3.92 -8.01
CA LEU A 314 8.49 4.42 -9.38
C LEU A 314 7.70 3.59 -10.41
N SER A 315 7.59 2.28 -10.19
CA SER A 315 6.78 1.38 -11.04
C SER A 315 5.30 1.68 -10.90
N ARG A 316 4.80 1.86 -9.67
CA ARG A 316 3.43 2.34 -9.40
C ARG A 316 3.17 3.65 -10.13
N ARG A 317 4.06 4.64 -10.02
CA ARG A 317 3.92 5.94 -10.71
C ARG A 317 3.83 5.77 -12.22
N LYS A 318 4.59 4.84 -12.83
CA LYS A 318 4.44 4.51 -14.26
C LYS A 318 3.05 3.97 -14.58
N TRP A 319 2.51 3.05 -13.78
CA TRP A 319 1.15 2.53 -13.97
C TRP A 319 0.08 3.62 -13.82
N LEU A 320 0.27 4.59 -12.90
CA LEU A 320 -0.61 5.75 -12.77
C LEU A 320 -0.69 6.59 -14.05
N PHE A 321 0.31 6.51 -14.94
CA PHE A 321 0.26 7.18 -16.24
C PHE A 321 -0.90 6.69 -17.11
N LEU A 322 -1.24 5.40 -17.02
CA LEU A 322 -2.31 4.81 -17.83
C LEU A 322 -3.68 5.42 -17.48
N TYR A 323 -3.86 5.96 -16.27
CA TYR A 323 -5.08 6.65 -15.89
C TYR A 323 -5.33 7.93 -16.70
N TYR A 324 -4.32 8.52 -17.35
CA TYR A 324 -4.54 9.64 -18.27
C TYR A 324 -5.35 9.24 -19.50
N LEU A 325 -5.32 7.95 -19.88
CA LEU A 325 -6.16 7.40 -20.96
C LEU A 325 -7.63 7.32 -20.53
N LEU A 326 -7.89 7.22 -19.22
CA LEU A 326 -9.23 7.14 -18.63
C LEU A 326 -9.81 8.52 -18.27
N ARG A 327 -9.03 9.60 -18.40
CA ARG A 327 -9.48 10.96 -18.12
C ARG A 327 -10.03 11.64 -19.37
N SER A 328 -11.15 12.34 -19.22
CA SER A 328 -11.63 13.30 -20.23
C SER A 328 -10.63 14.46 -20.40
N PRO A 329 -10.47 15.03 -21.60
CA PRO A 329 -11.21 14.72 -22.83
C PRO A 329 -10.64 13.54 -23.65
N PHE A 330 -9.48 12.99 -23.29
CA PHE A 330 -8.87 11.90 -24.05
C PHE A 330 -9.76 10.65 -24.06
N PHE A 331 -10.35 10.32 -22.89
CA PHE A 331 -11.27 9.21 -22.77
C PHE A 331 -12.45 9.31 -23.73
N ASP A 332 -13.21 10.40 -23.64
CA ASP A 332 -14.42 10.66 -24.42
C ASP A 332 -14.16 10.60 -25.95
N ARG A 333 -12.97 11.02 -26.41
CA ARG A 333 -12.66 11.07 -27.85
C ARG A 333 -12.06 9.78 -28.41
N PHE A 334 -11.22 9.09 -27.64
CA PHE A 334 -10.39 8.00 -28.17
C PHE A 334 -10.56 6.69 -27.44
N THR A 335 -10.63 6.73 -26.11
CA THR A 335 -10.65 5.50 -25.29
C THR A 335 -12.04 4.88 -25.26
N GLU A 336 -13.10 5.68 -25.15
CA GLU A 336 -14.48 5.22 -25.01
C GLU A 336 -14.89 4.26 -26.13
N SER A 337 -14.76 4.68 -27.40
CA SER A 337 -15.15 3.86 -28.57
C SER A 337 -14.27 2.62 -28.79
N ARG A 338 -13.04 2.62 -28.26
CA ARG A 338 -12.15 1.44 -28.32
C ARG A 338 -12.48 0.47 -27.21
N LEU A 339 -12.74 1.00 -26.02
CA LEU A 339 -13.11 0.25 -24.84
C LEU A 339 -14.44 -0.47 -25.05
N SER A 340 -15.45 0.21 -25.63
CA SER A 340 -16.73 -0.40 -25.96
C SER A 340 -16.58 -1.57 -26.96
N ARG A 341 -15.79 -1.38 -28.03
CA ARG A 341 -15.47 -2.45 -28.99
C ARG A 341 -14.76 -3.64 -28.36
N VAL A 342 -13.81 -3.39 -27.45
CA VAL A 342 -13.14 -4.45 -26.70
C VAL A 342 -14.12 -5.17 -25.77
N ALA A 343 -15.00 -4.43 -25.10
CA ALA A 343 -16.01 -5.01 -24.21
C ALA A 343 -17.01 -5.88 -24.99
N GLU A 344 -17.49 -5.42 -26.14
CA GLU A 344 -18.35 -6.19 -27.05
C GLU A 344 -17.64 -7.45 -27.57
N TRP A 345 -16.37 -7.34 -27.97
CA TRP A 345 -15.57 -8.47 -28.39
C TRP A 345 -15.36 -9.50 -27.26
N CYS A 346 -15.15 -9.04 -26.03
CA CYS A 346 -15.06 -9.90 -24.84
C CYS A 346 -16.41 -10.58 -24.55
N ASN A 347 -17.52 -9.86 -24.66
CA ASN A 347 -18.88 -10.40 -24.48
C ASN A 347 -19.22 -11.51 -25.47
N ASN A 348 -18.72 -11.43 -26.69
CA ASN A 348 -18.92 -12.45 -27.72
C ASN A 348 -18.14 -13.76 -27.46
N LYS A 349 -17.27 -13.81 -26.45
CA LYS A 349 -16.49 -15.00 -26.10
C LYS A 349 -16.95 -15.55 -24.74
N PRO A 350 -17.32 -16.84 -24.65
CA PRO A 350 -17.92 -17.39 -23.42
C PRO A 350 -17.01 -17.30 -22.20
N LEU A 351 -15.68 -17.34 -22.38
CA LEU A 351 -14.71 -17.20 -21.28
C LEU A 351 -14.41 -15.74 -20.90
N LEU A 352 -14.70 -14.77 -21.76
CA LEU A 352 -14.36 -13.36 -21.55
C LEU A 352 -15.59 -12.46 -21.32
N SER A 353 -16.79 -13.03 -21.36
CA SER A 353 -18.04 -12.27 -21.21
C SER A 353 -18.19 -11.60 -19.85
N LEU A 354 -17.64 -12.21 -18.80
CA LEU A 354 -17.54 -11.56 -17.48
C LEU A 354 -16.67 -10.30 -17.53
N LEU A 355 -15.57 -10.32 -18.28
CA LEU A 355 -14.68 -9.16 -18.40
C LEU A 355 -15.32 -8.05 -19.23
N GLY A 356 -15.99 -8.40 -20.34
CA GLY A 356 -16.68 -7.41 -21.18
C GLY A 356 -17.82 -6.71 -20.44
N SER A 357 -18.62 -7.48 -19.69
CA SER A 357 -19.69 -6.92 -18.87
C SER A 357 -19.16 -6.06 -17.73
N LEU A 358 -18.08 -6.46 -17.05
CA LEU A 358 -17.42 -5.63 -16.03
C LEU A 358 -16.93 -4.29 -16.60
N ILE A 359 -16.34 -4.29 -17.80
CA ILE A 359 -15.89 -3.06 -18.46
C ILE A 359 -17.07 -2.11 -18.71
N GLN A 360 -18.20 -2.65 -19.21
CA GLN A 360 -19.41 -1.87 -19.46
C GLN A 360 -20.01 -1.31 -18.17
N ASP A 361 -20.01 -2.09 -17.08
CA ASP A 361 -20.51 -1.68 -15.77
C ASP A 361 -19.66 -0.54 -15.15
N TYR A 362 -18.34 -0.54 -15.38
CA TYR A 362 -17.43 0.48 -14.82
C TYR A 362 -17.23 1.72 -15.69
N GLN A 363 -17.47 1.63 -16.99
CA GLN A 363 -17.37 2.77 -17.91
C GLN A 363 -18.14 4.02 -17.42
N PRO A 364 -19.42 3.95 -17.00
CA PRO A 364 -20.13 5.12 -16.49
C PRO A 364 -19.52 5.67 -15.21
N LEU A 365 -18.98 4.81 -14.33
CA LEU A 365 -18.29 5.25 -13.11
C LEU A 365 -17.05 6.08 -13.41
N TRP A 366 -16.25 5.68 -14.40
CA TRP A 366 -15.03 6.42 -14.81
C TRP A 366 -15.36 7.78 -15.43
N GLN A 367 -16.48 7.87 -16.14
CA GLN A 367 -16.96 9.14 -16.70
C GLN A 367 -17.60 10.02 -15.63
N GLN A 368 -18.41 9.43 -14.75
CA GLN A 368 -19.19 10.19 -13.79
C GLN A 368 -18.34 10.69 -12.64
N TYR A 369 -17.45 9.88 -12.06
CA TYR A 369 -16.74 10.19 -10.81
C TYR A 369 -15.25 10.47 -11.03
N TYR A 370 -14.73 11.49 -10.35
CA TYR A 370 -13.36 11.97 -10.50
C TYR A 370 -12.36 11.00 -9.86
N PHE A 371 -12.64 10.49 -8.64
CA PHE A 371 -11.68 9.66 -7.91
C PHE A 371 -11.45 8.26 -8.50
N TYR A 372 -12.31 7.80 -9.41
CA TYR A 372 -12.02 6.58 -10.19
C TYR A 372 -10.86 6.76 -11.17
N THR A 373 -10.59 7.99 -11.60
CA THR A 373 -9.54 8.30 -12.58
C THR A 373 -8.43 9.21 -12.02
N ALA A 374 -8.56 9.67 -10.78
CA ALA A 374 -7.65 10.61 -10.12
C ALA A 374 -6.25 10.04 -9.85
N GLY A 375 -6.08 8.71 -9.84
CA GLY A 375 -4.76 8.04 -9.82
C GLY A 375 -3.77 8.66 -8.83
N SER A 376 -4.20 8.92 -7.59
CA SER A 376 -3.44 9.67 -6.58
C SER A 376 -3.11 8.88 -5.33
#